data_AF-A0AAW2MM12-F1
#
_entry.id   AF-A0AAW2MM12-F1
#
_cell.length_a   1.000
_cell.length_b   1.000
_cell.length_c   1.000
_cell.angle_alpha   90.00
_cell.angle_beta   90.00
_cell.angle_gamma   90.00
#
_symmetry.space_group_name_H-M   'P 1'
#
loop_
_entity.id
_entity.type
_entity.pdbx_description
1 polymer ?
#
loop_
_entity_poly.entity_id
_entity_poly.type
_entity_poly.pdbx_seq_one_letter_code
_entity_poly.pdbx_strand_id
1 'polypeptide(L)'
;MGSSLCISLVAISPYATMHDEVCDMAIRRQAFLIITHFHRRLGRTGMIESFQPGIKMMNDGIIEMAPCSLAIVIDRAPSATFSPTWGHALPISSWGALMSQMVRKQRVQYVEEGVENGAGTVAVVRSIEDHYDLKIVGRYHPKSLLMLGLSDWEGGSELGAVGNMFALADSNNHSTIVVVQQHNVLFT
;
A
#
# COMPACT_ATOMS: atom_id res chain seq x y z
N MET A 1 -22.02 -6.50 21.12
CA MET A 1 -20.89 -5.63 20.78
C MET A 1 -19.65 -6.22 21.43
N GLY A 2 -18.74 -6.79 20.65
CA GLY A 2 -17.48 -7.33 21.20
C GLY A 2 -16.54 -6.18 21.54
N SER A 3 -16.09 -6.11 22.79
CA SER A 3 -15.01 -5.20 23.18
C SER A 3 -13.70 -5.73 22.60
N SER A 4 -13.07 -4.98 21.70
CA SER A 4 -11.71 -5.28 21.22
C SER A 4 -10.69 -4.68 22.18
N LEU A 5 -9.86 -5.52 22.79
CA LEU A 5 -8.73 -5.08 23.61
C LEU A 5 -7.51 -4.87 22.70
N CYS A 6 -7.09 -3.62 22.51
CA CYS A 6 -5.84 -3.29 21.82
C CYS A 6 -4.73 -3.18 22.87
N ILE A 7 -3.74 -4.08 22.82
CA ILE A 7 -2.55 -4.04 23.67
C ILE A 7 -1.38 -3.57 22.81
N SER A 8 -0.88 -2.36 23.07
CA SER A 8 0.31 -1.83 22.38
C SER A 8 1.59 -2.31 23.05
N LEU A 9 2.54 -2.77 22.25
CA LEU A 9 3.89 -3.14 22.68
C LEU A 9 4.89 -2.31 21.88
N VAL A 10 5.91 -1.78 22.56
CA VAL A 10 7.01 -1.06 21.92
C VAL A 10 8.30 -1.83 22.23
N ALA A 11 9.02 -2.21 21.19
CA ALA A 11 10.35 -2.79 21.26
C ALA A 11 11.32 -1.90 20.51
N ILE A 12 12.56 -1.79 21.00
CA ILE A 12 13.63 -1.03 20.35
C ILE A 12 14.76 -2.02 20.07
N SER A 13 15.13 -2.14 18.80
CA SER A 13 16.23 -3.00 18.37
C SER A 13 17.05 -2.40 17.23
N PRO A 14 18.29 -2.89 17.02
CA PRO A 14 19.07 -2.52 15.85
C PRO A 14 18.36 -2.96 14.56
N TYR A 15 18.36 -2.12 13.53
CA TYR A 15 17.75 -2.44 12.22
C TYR A 15 18.22 -3.79 11.63
N ALA A 16 19.46 -4.18 11.92
CA ALA A 16 20.05 -5.43 11.44
C ALA A 16 19.37 -6.69 11.99
N THR A 17 18.74 -6.63 13.16
CA THR A 17 18.11 -7.80 13.83
C THR A 17 16.62 -7.58 14.09
N MET A 18 16.09 -6.39 13.80
CA MET A 18 14.70 -6.03 14.11
C MET A 18 13.68 -6.95 13.43
N HIS A 19 14.01 -7.48 12.24
CA HIS A 19 13.11 -8.39 11.53
C HIS A 19 12.90 -9.71 12.28
N ASP A 20 13.93 -10.26 12.94
CA ASP A 20 13.82 -11.48 13.75
C ASP A 20 12.87 -11.26 14.92
N GLU A 21 13.06 -10.16 15.64
CA GLU A 21 12.23 -9.81 16.80
C GLU A 21 10.76 -9.56 16.42
N VAL A 22 10.53 -8.88 15.29
CA VAL A 22 9.18 -8.62 14.76
C VAL A 22 8.50 -9.94 14.38
N CYS A 23 9.19 -10.85 13.70
CA CYS A 23 8.66 -12.14 13.32
C CYS A 23 8.37 -13.02 14.55
N ASP A 24 9.30 -13.06 15.51
CA ASP A 24 9.11 -13.76 16.78
C ASP A 24 7.94 -13.21 17.59
N MET A 25 7.76 -11.88 17.59
CA MET A 25 6.63 -11.24 18.26
C MET A 25 5.32 -11.59 17.56
N ALA A 26 5.31 -11.60 16.23
CA ALA A 26 4.15 -11.99 15.43
C ALA A 26 3.72 -13.43 15.73
N ILE A 27 4.67 -14.37 15.82
CA ILE A 27 4.38 -15.76 16.25
C ILE A 27 3.83 -15.78 17.67
N ARG A 28 4.53 -15.17 18.64
CA ARG A 28 4.15 -15.20 20.07
C ARG A 28 2.79 -14.58 20.35
N ARG A 29 2.39 -13.58 19.55
CA ARG A 29 1.10 -12.88 19.69
C ARG A 29 0.05 -13.35 18.70
N GLN A 30 0.34 -14.36 17.88
CA GLN A 30 -0.53 -14.83 16.80
C GLN A 30 -1.03 -13.68 15.92
N ALA A 31 -0.13 -12.77 15.57
CA ALA A 31 -0.45 -11.68 14.66
C ALA A 31 -0.77 -12.24 13.27
N PHE A 32 -1.83 -11.71 12.65
CA PHE A 32 -2.25 -12.11 11.30
C PHE A 32 -1.69 -11.17 10.20
N LEU A 33 -1.22 -9.99 10.60
CA LEU A 33 -0.71 -8.95 9.72
C LEU A 33 0.42 -8.19 10.40
N ILE A 34 1.54 -8.02 9.69
CA ILE A 34 2.60 -7.07 10.02
C ILE A 34 2.43 -5.86 9.10
N ILE A 35 2.50 -4.65 9.65
CA ILE A 35 2.47 -3.39 8.89
C ILE A 35 3.80 -2.68 9.07
N THR A 36 4.45 -2.33 7.96
CA THR A 36 5.69 -1.54 7.94
C THR A 36 5.58 -0.39 6.95
N HIS A 37 6.53 0.55 7.01
CA HIS A 37 6.60 1.68 6.09
C HIS A 37 7.64 1.40 5.00
N PHE A 38 7.44 2.00 3.83
CA PHE A 38 8.43 1.92 2.75
C PHE A 38 9.73 2.64 3.10
N HIS A 39 10.87 2.05 2.74
CA HIS A 39 12.20 2.58 3.08
C HIS A 39 12.54 3.91 2.40
N ARG A 40 11.81 4.29 1.34
CA ARG A 40 11.96 5.60 0.71
C ARG A 40 10.84 6.51 1.16
N ARG A 41 11.21 7.69 1.63
CA ARG A 41 10.23 8.77 1.79
C ARG A 41 10.13 9.49 0.46
N LEU A 42 8.91 9.56 -0.06
CA LEU A 42 8.61 10.20 -1.32
C LEU A 42 8.09 11.61 -1.03
N GLY A 43 8.68 12.56 -1.73
CA GLY A 43 8.28 13.95 -1.67
C GLY A 43 7.06 14.26 -2.53
N ARG A 44 6.76 15.56 -2.58
CA ARG A 44 5.56 16.11 -3.22
C ARG A 44 5.37 15.76 -4.69
N THR A 45 6.45 15.48 -5.40
CA THR A 45 6.45 15.21 -6.84
C THR A 45 6.73 13.74 -7.14
N GLY A 46 6.59 12.82 -6.17
CA GLY A 46 7.00 11.42 -6.31
C GLY A 46 8.52 11.21 -6.25
N MET A 47 9.31 12.29 -6.18
CA MET A 47 10.77 12.22 -6.07
C MET A 47 11.20 11.69 -4.70
N ILE A 48 12.29 10.94 -4.67
CA ILE A 48 12.82 10.36 -3.43
C ILE A 48 13.45 11.46 -2.58
N GLU A 49 12.85 11.76 -1.42
CA GLU A 49 13.36 12.74 -0.47
C GLU A 49 14.38 12.14 0.49
N SER A 50 14.22 10.86 0.86
CA SER A 50 15.19 10.18 1.71
C SER A 50 15.19 8.67 1.48
N PHE A 51 16.36 8.07 1.68
CA PHE A 51 16.60 6.64 1.61
C PHE A 51 17.00 6.14 3.00
N GLN A 52 16.22 5.21 3.56
CA GLN A 52 16.45 4.65 4.89
C GLN A 52 16.99 3.21 4.76
N PRO A 53 18.31 3.00 4.68
CA PRO A 53 18.89 1.67 4.47
C PRO A 53 18.54 0.68 5.59
N GLY A 54 18.42 1.16 6.84
CA GLY A 54 18.01 0.31 7.96
C GLY A 54 16.58 -0.21 7.82
N ILE A 55 15.65 0.63 7.38
CA ILE A 55 14.26 0.23 7.11
C ILE A 55 14.23 -0.75 5.93
N LYS A 56 15.03 -0.52 4.89
CA LYS A 56 15.14 -1.45 3.78
C LYS A 56 15.58 -2.84 4.24
N MET A 57 16.68 -2.92 5.01
CA MET A 57 17.18 -4.19 5.53
C MET A 57 16.15 -4.92 6.39
N MET A 58 15.46 -4.19 7.26
CA MET A 58 14.38 -4.76 8.07
C MET A 58 13.23 -5.27 7.19
N ASN A 59 12.76 -4.46 6.23
CA ASN A 59 11.67 -4.84 5.34
C ASN A 59 12.02 -6.06 4.50
N ASP A 60 13.24 -6.15 3.97
CA ASP A 60 13.72 -7.32 3.21
C ASP A 60 13.66 -8.59 4.07
N GLY A 61 14.19 -8.53 5.31
CA GLY A 61 14.12 -9.66 6.24
C GLY A 61 12.69 -10.08 6.60
N ILE A 62 11.78 -9.12 6.83
CA ILE A 62 10.37 -9.41 7.11
C ILE A 62 9.69 -10.00 5.87
N ILE A 63 9.95 -9.48 4.67
CA ILE A 63 9.37 -10.00 3.42
C ILE A 63 9.68 -11.49 3.25
N GLU A 64 10.89 -11.91 3.61
CA GLU A 64 11.36 -13.28 3.47
C GLU A 64 10.86 -14.20 4.59
N MET A 65 10.81 -13.71 5.83
CA MET A 65 10.61 -14.55 7.02
C MET A 65 9.26 -14.37 7.73
N ALA A 66 8.42 -13.43 7.26
CA ALA A 66 7.17 -13.10 7.96
C ALA A 66 6.28 -14.36 8.13
N PRO A 67 5.86 -14.66 9.38
CA PRO A 67 4.99 -15.80 9.69
C PRO A 67 3.51 -15.52 9.36
N CYS A 68 3.21 -14.33 8.87
CA CYS A 68 1.86 -13.87 8.55
C CYS A 68 1.91 -12.86 7.40
N SER A 69 0.76 -12.29 7.03
CA SER A 69 0.71 -11.37 5.87
C SER A 69 1.48 -10.09 6.19
N LEU A 70 2.04 -9.45 5.16
CA LEU A 70 2.79 -8.21 5.29
C LEU A 70 2.10 -7.12 4.47
N ALA A 71 1.88 -5.96 5.08
CA ALA A 71 1.49 -4.73 4.38
C ALA A 71 2.62 -3.69 4.49
N ILE A 72 3.02 -3.13 3.35
CA ILE A 72 3.95 -2.02 3.27
C ILE A 72 3.16 -0.78 2.87
N VAL A 73 3.20 0.24 3.73
CA VAL A 73 2.49 1.51 3.55
C VAL A 73 3.41 2.54 2.95
N ILE A 74 2.89 3.24 1.93
CA ILE A 74 3.53 4.36 1.27
C ILE A 74 2.59 5.56 1.37
N ASP A 75 3.04 6.59 2.07
CA ASP A 75 2.35 7.87 2.14
C ASP A 75 3.05 8.88 1.23
N ARG A 76 2.29 9.44 0.28
CA ARG A 76 2.69 10.62 -0.49
C ARG A 76 2.35 11.87 0.31
N ALA A 77 3.35 12.66 0.66
CA ALA A 77 3.18 13.81 1.55
C ALA A 77 2.36 14.95 0.90
N PRO A 78 1.57 15.71 1.69
CA PRO A 78 0.82 16.84 1.20
C PRO A 78 1.74 17.93 0.61
N SER A 79 1.36 18.46 -0.56
CA SER A 79 1.85 19.76 -1.01
C SER A 79 1.37 20.77 0.02
N ALA A 80 2.28 21.52 0.64
CA ALA A 80 1.90 22.60 1.57
C ALA A 80 1.24 23.72 0.77
N THR A 81 -0.04 23.53 0.48
CA THR A 81 -1.01 24.54 0.09
C THR A 81 -2.43 24.09 0.42
N PHE A 82 -2.61 22.97 1.14
CA PHE A 82 -3.86 22.73 1.86
C PHE A 82 -3.82 23.51 3.18
N SER A 83 -3.98 24.83 3.09
CA SER A 83 -4.87 25.47 4.05
C SER A 83 -6.22 24.79 3.81
N PRO A 84 -6.85 24.18 4.82
CA PRO A 84 -8.20 23.73 4.64
C PRO A 84 -9.04 25.01 4.66
N THR A 85 -9.19 25.67 3.51
CA THR A 85 -10.27 26.62 3.32
C THR A 85 -11.56 25.79 3.24
N TRP A 86 -11.99 25.28 4.38
CA TRP A 86 -13.41 25.04 4.68
C TRP A 86 -14.15 26.40 4.73
N GLY A 87 -13.95 27.22 3.70
CA GLY A 87 -14.43 28.59 3.56
C GLY A 87 -15.23 28.83 2.28
N HIS A 88 -15.31 27.82 1.39
CA HIS A 88 -16.29 27.80 0.30
C HIS A 88 -16.94 26.43 0.21
N ALA A 89 -17.64 26.07 1.30
CA ALA A 89 -18.50 24.90 1.34
C ALA A 89 -19.66 25.05 0.33
N LEU A 90 -19.96 23.99 -0.40
CA LEU A 90 -21.28 23.83 -1.03
C LEU A 90 -22.36 24.01 0.07
N PRO A 91 -23.50 24.65 -0.24
CA PRO A 91 -24.54 24.94 0.74
C PRO A 91 -25.02 23.67 1.46
N ILE A 92 -25.35 23.79 2.75
CA ILE A 92 -25.76 22.70 3.67
C ILE A 92 -26.92 21.85 3.10
N SER A 93 -27.73 22.38 2.19
CA SER A 93 -28.79 21.67 1.47
C SER A 93 -28.28 20.57 0.51
N SER A 94 -27.05 20.67 0.02
CA SER A 94 -26.44 19.68 -0.89
C SER A 94 -25.87 18.45 -0.18
N TRP A 95 -25.65 18.52 1.14
CA TRP A 95 -25.17 17.36 1.93
C TRP A 95 -26.20 16.24 1.98
N GLY A 96 -27.50 16.57 2.00
CA GLY A 96 -28.57 15.57 1.92
C GLY A 96 -28.56 14.81 0.58
N ALA A 97 -28.24 15.50 -0.53
CA ALA A 97 -28.14 14.90 -1.86
C ALA A 97 -26.84 14.09 -2.06
N LEU A 98 -25.71 14.58 -1.53
CA LEU A 98 -24.43 13.86 -1.52
C LEU A 98 -24.54 12.57 -0.69
N MET A 99 -25.12 12.65 0.51
CA MET A 99 -25.36 11.47 1.35
C MET A 99 -26.38 10.52 0.70
N SER A 100 -27.42 11.05 0.04
CA SER A 100 -28.35 10.22 -0.74
C SER A 100 -27.68 9.55 -1.95
N GLN A 101 -26.66 10.16 -2.58
CA GLN A 101 -25.85 9.51 -3.61
C GLN A 101 -24.90 8.46 -3.02
N MET A 102 -24.32 8.71 -1.85
CA MET A 102 -23.46 7.75 -1.14
C MET A 102 -24.25 6.53 -0.63
N VAL A 103 -25.52 6.72 -0.27
CA VAL A 103 -26.44 5.63 0.11
C VAL A 103 -26.97 4.86 -1.13
N ARG A 104 -26.94 5.48 -2.33
CA ARG A 104 -27.60 4.94 -3.55
C ARG A 104 -26.66 4.53 -4.69
N LYS A 105 -25.34 4.53 -4.50
CA LYS A 105 -24.39 3.88 -5.42
C LYS A 105 -23.98 2.53 -4.83
N GLN A 106 -23.86 1.50 -5.66
CA GLN A 106 -23.27 0.24 -5.24
C GLN A 106 -21.98 0.56 -4.47
N ARG A 107 -21.91 0.10 -3.22
CA ARG A 107 -20.78 0.38 -2.32
C ARG A 107 -19.45 -0.21 -2.83
N VAL A 108 -19.50 -0.98 -3.92
CA VAL A 108 -18.39 -1.64 -4.59
C VAL A 108 -18.65 -1.61 -6.10
N GLN A 109 -17.67 -1.15 -6.88
CA GLN A 109 -17.64 -1.27 -8.34
C GLN A 109 -16.53 -2.24 -8.71
N TYR A 110 -16.87 -3.28 -9.48
CA TYR A 110 -15.90 -4.23 -10.04
C TYR A 110 -15.66 -3.86 -11.51
N VAL A 111 -14.38 -3.77 -11.89
CA VAL A 111 -13.95 -3.49 -13.26
C VAL A 111 -12.88 -4.51 -13.64
N GLU A 112 -13.11 -5.20 -14.75
CA GLU A 112 -12.16 -6.15 -15.35
C GLU A 112 -11.75 -5.58 -16.71
N GLU A 113 -10.45 -5.35 -16.90
CA GLU A 113 -9.89 -4.80 -18.14
C GLU A 113 -9.02 -5.88 -18.81
N GLY A 114 -9.37 -6.25 -20.04
CA GLY A 114 -8.58 -7.18 -20.86
C GLY A 114 -7.41 -6.46 -21.51
N VAL A 115 -6.20 -6.96 -21.31
CA VAL A 115 -4.96 -6.40 -21.88
C VAL A 115 -4.17 -7.47 -22.61
N GLU A 116 -3.63 -7.12 -23.78
CA GLU A 116 -2.90 -8.07 -24.64
C GLU A 116 -1.45 -8.31 -24.20
N ASN A 117 -0.86 -7.36 -23.48
CA ASN A 117 0.55 -7.40 -23.06
C ASN A 117 0.81 -6.50 -21.83
N GLY A 118 2.05 -6.52 -21.33
CA GLY A 118 2.47 -5.72 -20.17
C GLY A 118 2.35 -4.21 -20.37
N ALA A 119 2.50 -3.69 -21.60
CA ALA A 119 2.33 -2.26 -21.87
C ALA A 119 0.87 -1.82 -21.72
N GLY A 120 -0.08 -2.66 -22.15
CA GLY A 120 -1.50 -2.47 -21.89
C GLY A 120 -1.81 -2.45 -20.39
N THR A 121 -1.22 -3.36 -19.61
CA THR A 121 -1.35 -3.37 -18.15
C THR A 121 -0.86 -2.06 -17.52
N VAL A 122 0.32 -1.56 -17.94
CA VAL A 122 0.85 -0.27 -17.44
C VAL A 122 -0.08 0.89 -17.77
N ALA A 123 -0.66 0.91 -18.97
CA ALA A 123 -1.60 1.96 -19.36
C ALA A 123 -2.87 1.98 -18.47
N VAL A 124 -3.42 0.79 -18.15
CA VAL A 124 -4.56 0.67 -17.24
C VAL A 124 -4.18 1.09 -15.82
N VAL A 125 -3.03 0.65 -15.30
CA VAL A 125 -2.58 1.03 -13.95
C VAL A 125 -2.42 2.56 -13.84
N ARG A 126 -1.86 3.21 -14.87
CA ARG A 126 -1.70 4.68 -14.91
C ARG A 126 -3.03 5.43 -15.00
N SER A 127 -4.04 4.88 -15.69
CA SER A 127 -5.35 5.55 -15.77
C SER A 127 -6.05 5.66 -14.40
N ILE A 128 -5.69 4.80 -13.45
CA ILE A 128 -6.27 4.75 -12.09
C ILE A 128 -5.59 5.75 -11.13
N GLU A 129 -4.39 6.24 -11.46
CA GLU A 129 -3.50 6.91 -10.51
C GLU A 129 -4.10 8.14 -9.82
N ASP A 130 -4.77 9.02 -10.57
CA ASP A 130 -5.28 10.29 -10.05
C ASP A 130 -6.72 10.20 -9.49
N HIS A 131 -7.35 9.03 -9.51
CA HIS A 131 -8.78 8.90 -9.20
C HIS A 131 -9.08 8.53 -7.73
N TYR A 132 -8.10 8.01 -6.99
CA TYR A 132 -8.33 7.42 -5.66
C TYR A 132 -7.28 7.83 -4.62
N ASP A 133 -7.75 8.17 -3.42
CA ASP A 133 -6.91 8.54 -2.27
C ASP A 133 -6.27 7.32 -1.58
N LEU A 134 -6.86 6.14 -1.74
CA LEU A 134 -6.34 4.87 -1.21
C LEU A 134 -6.27 3.82 -2.32
N LYS A 135 -5.11 3.18 -2.44
CA LYS A 135 -4.85 2.12 -3.42
C LYS A 135 -4.29 0.90 -2.70
N ILE A 136 -4.91 -0.26 -2.90
CA ILE A 136 -4.44 -1.53 -2.33
C ILE A 136 -4.00 -2.43 -3.49
N VAL A 137 -2.76 -2.87 -3.48
CA VAL A 137 -2.19 -3.69 -4.54
C VAL A 137 -1.47 -4.91 -3.97
N GLY A 138 -1.46 -6.02 -4.71
CA GLY A 138 -0.70 -7.20 -4.35
C GLY A 138 0.78 -7.06 -4.73
N ARG A 139 1.69 -7.58 -3.90
CA ARG A 139 3.13 -7.60 -4.20
C ARG A 139 3.51 -8.72 -5.18
N TYR A 140 3.01 -9.93 -4.94
CA TYR A 140 3.40 -11.14 -5.66
C TYR A 140 2.32 -12.22 -5.56
N HIS A 141 2.09 -12.96 -6.65
CA HIS A 141 1.24 -14.14 -6.66
C HIS A 141 1.87 -15.22 -7.57
N PRO A 142 2.43 -16.32 -7.02
CA PRO A 142 3.28 -17.27 -7.75
C PRO A 142 2.61 -18.09 -8.88
N LYS A 143 1.39 -17.73 -9.29
CA LYS A 143 0.58 -18.49 -10.27
C LYS A 143 -0.19 -17.61 -11.26
N SER A 144 0.10 -16.31 -11.34
CA SER A 144 -0.64 -15.43 -12.25
C SER A 144 0.12 -15.22 -13.56
N LEU A 145 -0.48 -15.61 -14.68
CA LEU A 145 0.02 -15.32 -16.04
C LEU A 145 0.21 -13.82 -16.27
N LEU A 146 -0.50 -12.97 -15.52
CA LEU A 146 -0.37 -11.51 -15.57
C LEU A 146 1.01 -11.02 -15.07
N MET A 147 1.68 -11.77 -14.19
CA MET A 147 2.99 -11.38 -13.64
C MET A 147 4.16 -11.75 -14.56
N LEU A 148 4.00 -12.77 -15.43
CA LEU A 148 5.00 -13.15 -16.45
C LEU A 148 5.25 -12.03 -17.47
N GLY A 149 4.25 -11.19 -17.76
CA GLY A 149 4.41 -10.01 -18.63
C GLY A 149 4.99 -8.79 -17.92
N LEU A 150 5.21 -8.87 -16.61
CA LEU A 150 5.70 -7.79 -15.75
C LEU A 150 7.06 -8.12 -15.09
N SER A 151 7.63 -9.30 -15.37
CA SER A 151 8.86 -9.80 -14.74
C SER A 151 10.09 -8.92 -14.95
N ASP A 152 10.15 -8.13 -16.03
CA ASP A 152 11.21 -7.14 -16.25
C ASP A 152 11.17 -5.98 -15.22
N TRP A 153 10.03 -5.80 -14.54
CA TRP A 153 9.78 -4.78 -13.52
C TRP A 153 9.82 -5.34 -12.09
N GLU A 154 10.05 -6.64 -11.93
CA GLU A 154 10.05 -7.40 -10.66
C GLU A 154 11.41 -7.43 -9.95
N GLY A 155 12.37 -6.57 -10.30
CA GLY A 155 13.70 -6.59 -9.71
C GLY A 155 13.73 -6.32 -8.20
N GLY A 156 13.53 -7.36 -7.38
CA GLY A 156 13.83 -7.40 -5.93
C GLY A 156 13.24 -6.29 -5.06
N SER A 157 12.22 -5.58 -5.53
CA SER A 157 11.66 -4.41 -4.82
C SER A 157 10.72 -4.85 -3.70
N GLU A 158 10.75 -4.12 -2.58
CA GLU A 158 9.79 -4.23 -1.49
C GLU A 158 8.33 -4.10 -1.98
N LEU A 159 8.08 -3.39 -3.08
CA LEU A 159 6.72 -3.06 -3.52
C LEU A 159 6.16 -3.95 -4.64
N GLY A 160 7.01 -4.79 -5.27
CA GLY A 160 6.64 -5.51 -6.48
C GLY A 160 6.36 -4.59 -7.68
N ALA A 161 6.02 -5.17 -8.84
CA ALA A 161 5.88 -4.44 -10.09
C ALA A 161 4.80 -3.34 -10.03
N VAL A 162 3.59 -3.67 -9.60
CA VAL A 162 2.46 -2.72 -9.53
C VAL A 162 2.66 -1.67 -8.45
N GLY A 163 3.17 -2.08 -7.28
CA GLY A 163 3.48 -1.13 -6.20
C GLY A 163 4.56 -0.13 -6.60
N ASN A 164 5.57 -0.54 -7.36
CA ASN A 164 6.56 0.38 -7.94
C ASN A 164 5.93 1.40 -8.89
N MET A 165 5.02 0.96 -9.76
CA MET A 165 4.33 1.85 -10.70
C MET A 165 3.58 2.97 -9.96
N PHE A 166 2.85 2.62 -8.90
CA PHE A 166 2.14 3.61 -8.11
C PHE A 166 3.03 4.40 -7.16
N ALA A 167 4.14 3.87 -6.66
CA ALA A 167 4.99 4.61 -5.72
C ALA A 167 5.85 5.65 -6.43
N LEU A 168 6.37 5.33 -7.62
CA LEU A 168 7.33 6.17 -8.34
C LEU A 168 6.72 7.07 -9.40
N ALA A 169 5.41 7.00 -9.64
CA ALA A 169 4.80 7.83 -10.65
C ALA A 169 4.63 9.29 -10.18
N ASP A 170 4.79 10.23 -11.10
CA ASP A 170 4.77 11.66 -10.83
C ASP A 170 3.31 12.18 -10.69
N SER A 171 2.50 11.60 -9.80
CA SER A 171 1.16 12.12 -9.52
C SER A 171 1.23 13.35 -8.63
N ASN A 172 0.39 14.35 -8.93
CA ASN A 172 0.11 15.43 -7.99
C ASN A 172 -0.95 15.06 -6.94
N ASN A 173 -1.50 13.85 -6.99
CA ASN A 173 -2.55 13.42 -6.07
C ASN A 173 -1.98 12.82 -4.78
N HIS A 174 -2.58 13.19 -3.65
CA HIS A 174 -2.27 12.62 -2.34
C HIS A 174 -2.91 11.26 -2.26
N SER A 175 -2.09 10.22 -2.33
CA SER A 175 -2.60 8.87 -2.13
C SER A 175 -1.72 8.05 -1.20
N THR A 176 -2.39 7.27 -0.37
CA THR A 176 -1.77 6.19 0.40
C THR A 176 -1.86 4.93 -0.45
N ILE A 177 -0.71 4.28 -0.63
CA ILE A 177 -0.62 3.00 -1.31
C ILE A 177 -0.30 1.95 -0.25
N VAL A 178 -1.05 0.87 -0.26
CA VAL A 178 -0.81 -0.29 0.59
C VAL A 178 -0.47 -1.46 -0.31
N VAL A 179 0.79 -1.88 -0.25
CA VAL A 179 1.25 -3.09 -0.94
C VAL A 179 1.09 -4.26 0.02
N VAL A 180 0.32 -5.26 -0.37
CA VAL A 180 0.02 -6.44 0.44
C VAL A 180 0.72 -7.67 -0.14
N GLN A 181 1.50 -8.34 0.70
CA GLN A 181 1.95 -9.70 0.48
C GLN A 181 1.12 -10.63 1.36
N GLN A 182 0.30 -11.45 0.70
CA GLN A 182 -0.42 -12.52 1.37
C GLN A 182 0.59 -13.58 1.85
N HIS A 183 0.45 -14.02 3.10
CA HIS A 183 1.22 -15.15 3.60
C HIS A 183 0.82 -16.43 2.86
N ASN A 184 1.75 -16.98 2.09
CA ASN A 184 1.57 -18.31 1.52
C ASN A 184 1.89 -19.33 2.60
N VAL A 185 0.84 -19.86 3.23
CA VAL A 185 0.92 -21.17 3.87
C VAL A 185 1.07 -22.18 2.72
N LEU A 186 2.29 -22.37 2.22
CA LEU A 186 2.55 -23.50 1.34
C LEU A 186 2.19 -24.74 2.16
N PHE A 187 1.17 -25.45 1.68
CA PHE A 187 0.61 -26.65 2.27
C PHE A 187 1.72 -27.56 2.82
N THR A 188 1.63 -27.86 4.12
CA THR A 188 2.22 -29.07 4.70
C THR A 188 1.53 -30.30 4.15
#